data_AF-A0A7J2Y5K8-F1
#
_entry.id   AF-A0A7J2Y5K8-F1
#
_cell.length_a   1.000
_cell.length_b   1.000
_cell.length_c   1.000
_cell.angle_alpha   90.00
_cell.angle_beta   90.00
_cell.angle_gamma   90.00
#
_symmetry.space_group_name_H-M   'P 1'
#
loop_
_entity.id
_entity.type
_entity.pdbx_description
1 polymer ?
#
loop_
_entity_poly.entity_id
_entity_poly.type
_entity_poly.pdbx_seq_one_letter_code
_entity_poly.pdbx_strand_id
1 'polypeptide(L)'
;MAYEDRGKHGAHVEFETIRSEKINFGRNNFLEVARKRATTAQGTNEFISLSRGYYLPDKTERFKRSLTIPDDPEVRSFVAEKIRSL
;
A
#
# COMPACT_ATOMS: atom_id res chain seq x y z
N MET A 1 -5.13 31.27 -2.65
CA MET A 1 -4.47 30.77 -3.87
C MET A 1 -5.05 29.40 -4.18
N ALA A 2 -5.93 29.35 -5.17
CA ALA A 2 -6.51 28.12 -5.67
C ALA A 2 -5.47 27.43 -6.56
N TYR A 3 -5.09 26.21 -6.21
CA TYR A 3 -4.32 25.35 -7.11
C TYR A 3 -5.33 24.54 -7.93
N GLU A 4 -5.63 25.04 -9.13
CA GLU A 4 -6.23 24.25 -10.19
C GLU A 4 -5.19 23.24 -10.69
N ASP A 5 -5.41 21.94 -10.47
CA ASP A 5 -4.69 20.89 -11.17
C ASP A 5 -5.64 20.19 -12.16
N ARG A 6 -5.34 20.36 -13.44
CA ARG A 6 -6.09 19.81 -14.57
C ARG A 6 -5.70 18.34 -14.77
N GLY A 7 -6.56 17.42 -14.35
CA GLY A 7 -6.45 15.99 -14.65
C GLY A 7 -7.78 15.35 -15.06
N LYS A 8 -8.00 15.27 -16.38
CA LYS A 8 -8.89 14.37 -17.16
C LYS A 8 -9.91 13.49 -16.40
N HIS A 9 -11.18 13.56 -16.82
CA HIS A 9 -12.30 12.63 -16.53
C HIS A 9 -11.89 11.29 -15.88
N GLY A 10 -12.02 11.17 -14.56
CA GLY A 10 -11.69 9.94 -13.83
C GLY A 10 -12.62 9.78 -12.64
N ALA A 11 -13.30 8.64 -12.54
CA ALA A 11 -14.20 8.33 -11.44
C ALA A 11 -13.52 8.62 -10.09
N HIS A 12 -14.23 9.23 -9.15
CA HIS A 12 -13.76 9.46 -7.78
C HIS A 12 -13.36 8.10 -7.18
N VAL A 13 -12.07 7.87 -6.95
CA VAL A 13 -11.55 6.66 -6.32
C VAL A 13 -11.11 7.02 -4.91
N GLU A 14 -11.81 6.50 -3.91
CA GLU A 14 -11.46 6.65 -2.50
C GLU A 14 -10.63 5.45 -2.05
N PHE A 15 -9.49 5.72 -1.41
CA PHE A 15 -8.64 4.67 -0.87
C PHE A 15 -8.75 4.63 0.65
N GLU A 16 -9.21 3.51 1.19
CA GLU A 16 -9.30 3.23 2.63
C GLU A 16 -8.25 2.19 3.02
N THR A 17 -7.60 2.33 4.18
CA THR A 17 -6.76 1.28 4.76
C THR A 17 -7.55 0.53 5.81
N ILE A 18 -7.87 -0.74 5.55
CA ILE A 18 -8.64 -1.60 6.44
C ILE A 18 -7.77 -2.06 7.62
N ARG A 19 -6.56 -2.50 7.31
CA ARG A 19 -5.59 -3.00 8.30
C ARG A 19 -4.19 -2.76 7.79
N SER A 20 -3.27 -2.41 8.67
CA SER A 20 -1.85 -2.42 8.36
C SER A 20 -1.05 -3.03 9.50
N GLU A 21 -0.02 -3.77 9.15
CA GLU A 21 0.99 -4.26 10.08
C GLU A 21 2.36 -3.84 9.59
N LYS A 22 3.20 -3.44 10.55
CA LYS A 22 4.51 -2.87 10.27
C LYS A 22 5.55 -3.52 11.15
N ILE A 23 6.70 -3.83 10.54
CA ILE A 23 7.88 -4.34 11.23
C ILE A 23 9.10 -3.50 10.89
N ASN A 24 9.88 -3.18 11.92
CA ASN A 24 11.11 -2.42 11.77
C ASN A 24 12.27 -3.39 11.48
N PHE A 25 13.21 -2.97 10.63
CA PHE A 25 14.41 -3.74 10.35
C PHE A 25 15.62 -2.84 10.03
N GLY A 26 16.82 -3.38 10.24
CA GLY A 26 18.06 -2.61 10.12
C GLY A 26 18.08 -1.42 11.09
N ARG A 27 18.72 -0.33 10.70
CA ARG A 27 18.90 0.84 11.58
C ARG A 27 17.69 1.78 11.67
N ASN A 28 17.02 2.00 10.54
CA ASN A 28 15.90 2.95 10.45
C ASN A 28 14.88 2.57 9.37
N ASN A 29 14.85 1.32 8.89
CA ASN A 29 13.90 0.91 7.86
C ASN A 29 12.70 0.24 8.50
N PHE A 30 11.58 0.24 7.78
CA PHE A 30 10.42 -0.58 8.11
C PHE A 30 9.82 -1.18 6.84
N LEU A 31 9.12 -2.29 7.04
CA LEU A 31 8.29 -2.93 6.04
C LEU A 31 6.85 -2.90 6.57
N GLU A 32 5.92 -2.48 5.73
CA GLU A 32 4.50 -2.40 6.03
C GLU A 32 3.74 -3.30 5.07
N VAL A 33 2.82 -4.10 5.60
CA VAL A 33 1.83 -4.84 4.83
C VAL A 33 0.46 -4.30 5.21
N ALA A 34 -0.23 -3.70 4.25
CA ALA A 34 -1.52 -3.04 4.47
C ALA A 34 -2.59 -3.61 3.53
N ARG A 35 -3.75 -4.00 4.06
CA ARG A 35 -4.94 -4.27 3.27
C ARG A 35 -5.69 -2.97 3.04
N LYS A 36 -5.90 -2.62 1.78
CA LYS A 36 -6.55 -1.38 1.36
C LYS A 36 -7.77 -1.70 0.50
N ARG A 37 -8.74 -0.79 0.50
CA ARG A 37 -9.94 -0.84 -0.33
C ARG A 37 -9.96 0.40 -1.22
N ALA A 38 -10.13 0.20 -2.51
CA ALA A 38 -10.44 1.25 -3.46
C ALA A 38 -11.95 1.23 -3.72
N THR A 39 -12.64 2.32 -3.37
CA THR A 39 -14.07 2.50 -3.62
C THR A 39 -14.24 3.43 -4.81
N THR A 40 -14.99 3.00 -5.81
CA THR A 40 -15.36 3.78 -6.99
C THR A 40 -16.87 3.83 -7.11
N ALA A 41 -17.40 4.72 -7.96
CA ALA A 41 -18.84 4.77 -8.26
C ALA A 41 -19.43 3.46 -8.81
N GLN A 42 -18.59 2.53 -9.29
CA GLN A 42 -19.00 1.27 -9.92
C GLN A 42 -18.78 0.05 -9.01
N GLY A 43 -18.08 0.21 -7.88
CA GLY A 43 -17.80 -0.90 -6.97
C GLY A 43 -16.58 -0.67 -6.08
N THR A 44 -16.39 -1.61 -5.16
CA THR A 44 -15.26 -1.66 -4.22
C THR A 44 -14.31 -2.78 -4.61
N ASN A 45 -13.00 -2.53 -4.53
CA ASN A 45 -11.98 -3.54 -4.73
C ASN A 45 -10.98 -3.53 -3.58
N GLU A 46 -10.63 -4.70 -3.07
CA GLU A 46 -9.64 -4.86 -2.02
C GLU A 46 -8.30 -5.30 -2.60
N PHE A 47 -7.21 -4.85 -1.99
CA PHE A 47 -5.86 -5.25 -2.38
C PHE A 47 -4.90 -5.16 -1.20
N ILE A 48 -3.78 -5.85 -1.30
CA ILE A 48 -2.69 -5.79 -0.32
C ILE A 48 -1.60 -4.87 -0.88
N SER A 49 -1.13 -3.95 -0.05
CA SER A 49 -0.04 -3.03 -0.34
C SER A 49 1.14 -3.39 0.56
N LEU A 50 2.24 -3.84 -0.05
CA LEU A 50 3.49 -4.12 0.63
C LEU A 50 4.44 -2.95 0.37
N SER A 51 4.75 -2.19 1.40
CA SER A 51 5.52 -0.95 1.30
C SER A 51 6.78 -1.00 2.13
N ARG A 52 7.88 -0.51 1.57
CA ARG A 52 9.13 -0.27 2.31
C ARG A 52 9.26 1.21 2.60
N GLY A 53 9.51 1.54 3.85
CA GLY A 53 9.81 2.90 4.28
C GLY A 53 11.02 2.99 5.20
N TYR A 54 11.30 4.21 5.64
CA TYR A 54 12.35 4.51 6.59
C TYR A 54 11.96 5.70 7.48
N TYR A 55 12.60 5.74 8.64
CA TYR A 55 12.47 6.81 9.62
C TYR A 55 13.54 7.88 9.38
N LEU A 56 13.11 9.13 9.42
CA LEU A 56 13.98 10.30 9.48
C LEU A 56 14.49 10.54 10.92
N PRO A 57 15.51 11.41 11.13
CA PRO A 57 16.03 11.70 12.47
C PRO A 57 14.98 12.26 13.44
N ASP A 58 13.94 12.91 12.91
CA ASP A 58 12.78 13.42 13.65
C ASP A 58 11.71 12.35 13.91
N LYS A 59 11.99 11.09 13.59
CA LYS A 59 11.09 9.92 13.67
C LYS A 59 9.90 9.96 12.70
N THR A 60 9.85 10.89 11.75
CA THR A 60 8.81 10.88 10.73
C THR A 60 9.03 9.72 9.75
N GLU A 61 7.92 9.20 9.22
CA GLU A 61 7.90 8.03 8.32
C GLU A 61 7.91 8.49 6.86
N ARG A 62 8.84 7.95 6.07
CA ARG A 62 8.83 8.10 4.62
C ARG A 62 8.75 6.76 3.92
N PHE A 63 7.79 6.63 3.03
CA PHE A 63 7.66 5.49 2.12
C PHE A 63 8.60 5.67 0.93
N LYS A 64 9.32 4.61 0.56
CA LYS A 64 10.27 4.62 -0.56
C LYS A 64 9.70 3.93 -1.80
N ARG A 65 9.20 2.70 -1.63
CA ARG A 65 8.57 1.90 -2.71
C ARG A 65 7.43 1.09 -2.14
N SER A 66 6.41 0.87 -2.95
CA SER A 66 5.29 0.01 -2.66
C SER A 66 5.05 -0.97 -3.81
N LEU A 67 4.55 -2.14 -3.45
CA LEU A 67 4.04 -3.16 -4.36
C LEU A 67 2.58 -3.38 -4.04
N THR A 68 1.73 -3.36 -5.06
CA THR A 68 0.32 -3.71 -4.94
C THR A 68 0.11 -5.15 -5.38
N ILE A 69 -0.49 -5.95 -4.51
CA ILE A 69 -0.87 -7.33 -4.75
C ILE A 69 -2.41 -7.34 -4.80
N PRO A 70 -3.02 -7.77 -5.91
CA PRO A 70 -4.48 -7.88 -6.00
C PRO A 70 -5.00 -8.89 -4.96
N ASP A 71 -6.25 -8.75 -4.52
CA ASP A 71 -6.90 -9.74 -3.63
C ASP A 71 -7.36 -11.00 -4.39
N ASP A 72 -6.48 -11.49 -5.26
CA ASP A 72 -6.63 -12.76 -5.94
C ASP A 72 -6.02 -13.88 -5.06
N PRO A 73 -6.79 -14.94 -4.73
CA PRO A 73 -6.30 -16.01 -3.86
C PRO A 73 -5.06 -16.75 -4.38
N GLU A 74 -4.94 -16.94 -5.69
CA GLU A 74 -3.80 -17.66 -6.30
C GLU A 74 -2.55 -16.79 -6.23
N VAL A 75 -2.66 -15.52 -6.62
CA VAL A 75 -1.55 -14.55 -6.56
C VAL A 75 -1.08 -14.37 -5.11
N ARG A 76 -2.01 -14.22 -4.16
CA ARG A 76 -1.68 -14.03 -2.74
C ARG A 76 -0.98 -15.26 -2.16
N SER A 77 -1.48 -16.46 -2.47
CA SER A 77 -0.87 -17.72 -2.02
C SER A 77 0.53 -17.88 -2.60
N PHE A 78 0.71 -17.63 -3.91
CA PHE A 78 2.01 -17.70 -4.55
C PHE A 78 3.03 -16.77 -3.90
N VAL A 79 2.68 -15.50 -3.67
CA VAL A 79 3.59 -14.54 -3.03
C VAL A 79 3.92 -14.95 -1.60
N ALA A 80 2.92 -15.36 -0.80
CA ALA A 80 3.13 -15.77 0.58
C ALA A 80 4.04 -17.01 0.69
N GLU A 81 3.84 -18.01 -0.17
CA GLU A 81 4.67 -19.21 -0.21
C GLU A 81 6.10 -18.90 -0.62
N LYS A 82 6.30 -18.09 -1.67
CA LYS A 82 7.64 -17.72 -2.13
C LYS A 82 8.41 -16.92 -1.08
N ILE A 83 7.75 -15.99 -0.39
CA ILE A 83 8.35 -15.25 0.73
C ILE A 83 8.73 -16.18 1.89
N ARG A 84 7.92 -17.21 2.18
CA ARG A 84 8.21 -18.15 3.26
C ARG A 84 9.35 -19.12 2.91
N SER A 85 9.51 -19.45 1.64
CA SER A 85 10.46 -20.47 1.17
C SER A 85 11.88 -19.95 0.88
N LEU A 86 12.03 -18.66 0.64
CA LEU A 86 13.30 -17.99 0.34
C LEU A 86 13.91 -17.39 1.61
#